data_AF-A0AAV3FDF5-F1
#
_entry.id   AF-A0AAV3FDF5-F1
#
_cell.length_a   1.000
_cell.length_b   1.000
_cell.length_c   1.000
_cell.angle_alpha   90.00
_cell.angle_beta   90.00
_cell.angle_gamma   90.00
#
_symmetry.space_group_name_H-M   'P 1'
#
loop_
_entity.id
_entity.type
_entity.pdbx_description
1 polymer ?
#
loop_
_entity_poly.entity_id
_entity_poly.type
_entity_poly.pdbx_seq_one_letter_code
_entity_poly.pdbx_strand_id
1 'polypeptide(L)'
;MPYREKQFIGGEYLECKVYPITFMERKCKKSNKKRRRKESLPKQKNLNEKNSKGALRRTIECNFTFRDWFATLGWTDEKRPKTEERMSKDLKNFFERLRRFLKRNNREELKYIYVIEYDENINLHIHMIINNVVSIEELQKIWGNGNVDAKHLREDDLGYEGLAEYLAKDPKGKKRWVPSRNLDRADIATDDFKFNNKKIRELVQCQGDREFIRKLYPGYTLKYFEVNFNEINSKYYINLRLKKEKGNTEVRKRKIKNKRKN
;
A
#
# COMPACT_ATOMS: atom_id res chain seq x y z
N MET A 1 13.83 -17.67 21.22
CA MET A 1 13.83 -16.80 20.03
C MET A 1 13.06 -15.52 20.33
N PRO A 2 13.61 -14.34 20.02
CA PRO A 2 12.90 -13.07 20.14
C PRO A 2 11.85 -12.88 19.05
N TYR A 3 10.90 -11.98 19.30
CA TYR A 3 9.91 -11.53 18.33
C TYR A 3 10.22 -10.10 17.90
N ARG A 4 9.98 -9.80 16.63
CA ARG A 4 10.05 -8.45 16.06
C ARG A 4 8.65 -8.01 15.68
N GLU A 5 8.27 -6.85 16.19
CA GLU A 5 7.19 -6.07 15.62
C GLU A 5 7.77 -5.19 14.51
N LYS A 6 7.16 -5.23 13.33
CA LYS A 6 7.40 -4.28 12.25
C LYS A 6 6.12 -3.51 11.99
N GLN A 7 6.19 -2.20 12.22
CA GLN A 7 5.10 -1.27 12.04
C GLN A 7 5.25 -0.55 10.70
N PHE A 8 4.14 -0.37 10.00
CA PHE A 8 4.00 0.48 8.83
C PHE A 8 2.94 1.52 9.14
N ILE A 9 3.33 2.78 9.20
CA ILE A 9 2.46 3.89 9.55
C ILE A 9 2.18 4.68 8.26
N GLY A 10 0.92 4.74 7.84
CA GLY A 10 0.51 5.43 6.63
C GLY A 10 -0.84 6.12 6.81
N GLY A 11 -0.88 7.45 6.67
CA GLY A 11 -2.10 8.23 6.87
C GLY A 11 -2.74 7.98 8.25
N GLU A 12 -3.99 7.52 8.23
CA GLU A 12 -4.77 7.13 9.42
C GLU A 12 -4.54 5.67 9.85
N TYR A 13 -3.75 4.89 9.11
CA TYR A 13 -3.60 3.46 9.30
C TYR A 13 -2.24 3.09 9.92
N LEU A 14 -2.28 2.07 10.78
CA LEU A 14 -1.12 1.40 11.34
C LEU A 14 -1.25 -0.10 11.06
N GLU A 15 -0.31 -0.64 10.30
CA GLU A 15 -0.17 -2.09 10.11
C GLU A 15 1.00 -2.60 10.93
N CYS A 16 0.74 -3.58 11.80
CA CYS A 16 1.76 -4.24 12.60
C CYS A 16 1.92 -5.69 12.15
N LYS A 17 3.15 -6.09 11.87
CA LYS A 17 3.53 -7.49 11.64
C LYS A 17 4.43 -7.95 12.77
N VAL A 18 3.97 -8.93 13.55
CA VAL A 18 4.74 -9.53 14.65
C VAL A 18 5.17 -10.92 14.24
N TYR A 19 6.47 -11.17 14.19
CA TYR A 19 7.03 -12.44 13.72
C TYR A 19 8.30 -12.82 14.48
N PRO A 20 8.60 -14.13 14.61
CA PRO A 20 9.82 -14.59 15.27
C PRO A 20 11.05 -14.21 14.44
N ILE A 21 12.12 -13.84 15.12
CA ILE A 21 13.44 -13.60 14.53
C ILE A 21 14.50 -14.42 15.29
N THR A 22 15.61 -14.69 14.63
CA THR A 22 16.78 -15.28 15.28
C THR A 22 17.50 -14.25 16.15
N PHE A 23 18.27 -14.71 17.15
CA PHE A 23 19.11 -13.81 17.94
C PHE A 23 20.17 -13.09 17.09
N MET A 24 20.64 -13.72 16.02
CA MET A 24 21.55 -13.10 15.06
C MET A 24 20.88 -11.94 14.30
N GLU A 25 19.66 -12.13 13.81
CA GLU A 25 18.88 -11.07 13.14
C GLU A 25 18.50 -9.91 14.07
N ARG A 26 18.48 -10.14 15.39
CA ARG A 26 18.30 -9.10 16.41
C ARG A 26 19.59 -8.30 16.66
N LYS A 27 20.75 -8.97 16.70
CA LYS A 27 22.06 -8.35 16.93
C LYS A 27 22.56 -7.59 15.69
N CYS A 28 22.42 -8.16 14.50
CA CYS A 28 22.93 -7.56 13.27
C CYS A 28 21.85 -6.71 12.59
N LYS A 29 21.85 -5.39 12.85
CA LYS A 29 20.91 -4.45 12.21
C LYS A 29 21.16 -4.22 10.71
N LYS A 30 22.32 -4.57 10.16
CA LYS A 30 22.67 -4.23 8.76
C LYS A 30 23.44 -5.26 7.92
N SER A 31 23.94 -6.37 8.45
CA SER A 31 24.77 -7.28 7.64
C SER A 31 24.57 -8.72 8.06
N ASN A 32 23.71 -9.40 7.31
CA ASN A 32 24.01 -10.71 6.77
C ASN A 32 22.89 -10.99 5.77
N LYS A 33 23.18 -10.73 4.48
CA LYS A 33 22.44 -11.39 3.41
C LYS A 33 22.58 -12.89 3.72
N LYS A 34 21.56 -13.50 4.32
CA LYS A 34 21.44 -14.96 4.34
C LYS A 34 21.77 -15.43 2.92
N ARG A 35 22.53 -16.51 2.79
CA ARG A 35 22.51 -17.31 1.56
C ARG A 35 21.02 -17.48 1.23
N ARG A 36 20.56 -16.88 0.13
CA ARG A 36 19.16 -16.98 -0.30
C ARG A 36 18.90 -18.49 -0.43
N ARG A 37 18.17 -19.07 0.53
CA ARG A 37 17.63 -20.41 0.32
C ARG A 37 16.76 -20.28 -0.92
N LYS A 38 16.99 -21.12 -1.93
CA LYS A 38 16.15 -21.15 -3.11
C LYS A 38 14.76 -21.56 -2.63
N GLU A 39 13.87 -20.58 -2.46
CA GLU A 39 12.45 -20.86 -2.33
C GLU A 39 11.96 -21.45 -3.64
N SER A 40 10.94 -22.31 -3.60
CA SER A 40 10.32 -22.75 -4.84
C SER A 40 9.71 -21.54 -5.56
N LEU A 41 9.80 -21.53 -6.88
CA LEU A 41 9.29 -20.43 -7.72
C LEU A 41 7.85 -20.00 -7.35
N PRO A 42 6.91 -20.92 -7.06
CA PRO A 42 5.56 -20.54 -6.64
C PRO A 42 5.51 -19.82 -5.29
N LYS A 43 6.26 -20.29 -4.28
CA LYS A 43 6.28 -19.66 -2.95
C LYS A 43 6.85 -18.25 -3.00
N GLN A 44 7.94 -18.07 -3.77
CA GLN A 44 8.55 -16.76 -3.96
C GLN A 44 7.63 -15.80 -4.73
N LYS A 45 6.93 -16.30 -5.76
CA LYS A 45 5.94 -15.52 -6.53
C LYS A 45 4.81 -15.03 -5.62
N ASN A 46 4.24 -15.91 -4.80
CA ASN A 46 3.16 -15.58 -3.86
C ASN A 46 3.59 -14.56 -2.80
N LEU A 47 4.82 -14.69 -2.27
CA LEU A 47 5.36 -13.74 -1.30
C LEU A 47 5.57 -12.36 -1.92
N ASN A 48 6.15 -12.30 -3.13
CA ASN A 48 6.31 -11.04 -3.87
C ASN A 48 4.95 -10.40 -4.18
N GLU A 49 3.95 -11.22 -4.50
CA GLU A 49 2.60 -10.74 -4.73
C GLU A 49 1.97 -10.12 -3.49
N LYS A 50 2.01 -10.82 -2.34
CA LYS A 50 1.51 -10.30 -1.06
C LYS A 50 2.23 -9.02 -0.64
N ASN A 51 3.54 -8.95 -0.86
CA ASN A 51 4.34 -7.75 -0.57
C ASN A 51 3.99 -6.58 -1.50
N SER A 52 3.76 -6.83 -2.79
CA SER A 52 3.39 -5.80 -3.76
C SER A 52 1.99 -5.23 -3.49
N LYS A 53 1.01 -6.09 -3.18
CA LYS A 53 -0.34 -5.68 -2.75
C LYS A 53 -0.29 -4.79 -1.50
N GLY A 54 0.42 -5.24 -0.46
CA GLY A 54 0.58 -4.45 0.77
C GLY A 54 1.36 -3.15 0.57
N ALA A 55 2.31 -3.10 -0.38
CA ALA A 55 3.02 -1.86 -0.71
C ALA A 55 2.12 -0.86 -1.45
N LEU A 56 1.32 -1.34 -2.41
CA LEU A 56 0.32 -0.52 -3.10
C LEU A 56 -0.66 0.07 -2.10
N ARG A 57 -1.27 -0.77 -1.25
CA ARG A 57 -2.22 -0.35 -0.21
C ARG A 57 -1.66 0.77 0.68
N ARG A 58 -0.47 0.56 1.25
CA ARG A 58 0.20 1.57 2.09
C ARG A 58 0.47 2.87 1.33
N THR A 59 0.83 2.77 0.05
CA THR A 59 1.05 3.96 -0.79
C THR A 59 -0.25 4.72 -1.00
N ILE A 60 -1.37 4.00 -1.19
CA ILE A 60 -2.69 4.61 -1.31
C ILE A 60 -3.06 5.33 -0.01
N GLU A 61 -2.97 4.64 1.13
CA GLU A 61 -3.28 5.17 2.47
C GLU A 61 -2.46 6.40 2.86
N CYS A 62 -1.24 6.56 2.33
CA CYS A 62 -0.39 7.71 2.63
C CYS A 62 -0.73 8.95 1.79
N ASN A 63 -1.35 8.78 0.61
CA ASN A 63 -1.41 9.84 -0.40
C ASN A 63 -2.81 10.21 -0.85
N PHE A 64 -3.79 9.33 -0.66
CA PHE A 64 -5.14 9.51 -1.16
C PHE A 64 -6.18 9.32 -0.06
N THR A 65 -7.32 9.95 -0.26
CA THR A 65 -8.47 10.03 0.64
C THR A 65 -9.75 9.77 -0.14
N PHE A 66 -10.88 9.62 0.55
CA PHE A 66 -12.19 9.45 -0.09
C PHE A 66 -12.58 10.58 -1.08
N ARG A 67 -11.93 11.74 -1.02
CA ARG A 67 -12.18 12.88 -1.92
C ARG A 67 -11.53 12.71 -3.28
N ASP A 68 -10.52 11.84 -3.39
CA ASP A 68 -9.77 11.61 -4.60
C ASP A 68 -10.52 10.68 -5.56
N TRP A 69 -10.06 10.62 -6.81
CA TRP A 69 -10.76 9.93 -7.88
C TRP A 69 -10.15 8.56 -8.16
N PHE A 70 -11.03 7.57 -8.33
CA PHE A 70 -10.76 6.35 -9.07
C PHE A 70 -11.32 6.51 -10.49
N ALA A 71 -10.45 6.66 -11.46
CA ALA A 71 -10.78 6.86 -12.87
C ALA A 71 -10.44 5.61 -13.70
N THR A 72 -11.32 5.29 -14.64
CA THR A 72 -11.12 4.30 -15.69
C THR A 72 -11.05 5.05 -17.02
N LEU A 73 -9.91 4.98 -17.71
CA LEU A 73 -9.75 5.55 -19.05
C LEU A 73 -9.85 4.44 -20.08
N GLY A 74 -10.74 4.61 -21.05
CA GLY A 74 -10.90 3.73 -22.20
C GLY A 74 -10.53 4.43 -23.51
N TRP A 75 -10.29 3.65 -24.55
CA TRP A 75 -10.15 4.16 -25.91
C TRP A 75 -11.45 3.95 -26.68
N THR A 76 -11.73 4.83 -27.65
CA THR A 76 -12.69 4.48 -28.71
C THR A 76 -12.09 3.40 -29.60
N ASP A 77 -12.95 2.67 -30.33
CA ASP A 77 -12.51 1.60 -31.22
C ASP A 77 -11.49 2.08 -32.27
N GLU A 78 -11.68 3.30 -32.80
CA GLU A 78 -10.78 3.91 -33.78
C GLU A 78 -9.41 4.27 -33.21
N LYS A 79 -9.35 4.75 -31.95
CA LYS A 79 -8.12 5.23 -31.32
C LYS A 79 -7.41 4.17 -30.49
N ARG A 80 -7.95 2.95 -30.48
CA ARG A 80 -7.43 1.84 -29.68
C ARG A 80 -5.98 1.50 -30.10
N PRO A 81 -5.04 1.44 -29.14
CA PRO A 81 -3.67 1.11 -29.46
C PRO A 81 -3.55 -0.37 -29.83
N LYS A 82 -2.96 -0.64 -30.98
CA LYS A 82 -2.65 -2.01 -31.45
C LYS A 82 -1.34 -2.56 -30.88
N THR A 83 -0.51 -1.69 -30.28
CA THR A 83 0.81 -2.05 -29.75
C THR A 83 1.04 -1.45 -28.36
N GLU A 84 1.85 -2.13 -27.53
CA GLU A 84 2.26 -1.64 -26.19
C GLU A 84 3.02 -0.30 -26.28
N GLU A 85 3.80 -0.10 -27.34
CA GLU A 85 4.53 1.16 -27.59
C GLU A 85 3.59 2.33 -27.81
N ARG A 86 2.52 2.13 -28.61
CA ARG A 86 1.53 3.17 -28.85
C ARG A 86 0.80 3.54 -27.57
N MET A 87 0.41 2.53 -26.79
CA MET A 87 -0.23 2.73 -25.49
C MET A 87 0.65 3.52 -24.51
N SER A 88 1.93 3.16 -24.44
CA SER A 88 2.91 3.86 -23.61
C SER A 88 3.08 5.32 -24.04
N LYS A 89 3.06 5.60 -25.36
CA LYS A 89 3.10 6.96 -25.91
C LYS A 89 1.83 7.75 -25.57
N ASP A 90 0.65 7.15 -25.69
CA ASP A 90 -0.62 7.79 -25.35
C ASP A 90 -0.69 8.15 -23.86
N LEU A 91 -0.27 7.24 -22.98
CA LEU A 91 -0.16 7.49 -21.54
C LEU A 91 0.84 8.61 -21.21
N LYS A 92 2.02 8.59 -21.85
CA LYS A 92 3.02 9.66 -21.69
C LYS A 92 2.43 11.02 -22.09
N ASN A 93 1.82 11.09 -23.27
CA ASN A 93 1.19 12.32 -23.78
C ASN A 93 0.04 12.80 -22.89
N PHE A 94 -0.74 11.87 -22.33
CA PHE A 94 -1.80 12.18 -21.37
C PHE A 94 -1.24 12.83 -20.11
N PHE A 95 -0.26 12.23 -19.44
CA PHE A 95 0.35 12.81 -18.24
C PHE A 95 1.08 14.13 -18.51
N GLU A 96 1.69 14.30 -19.69
CA GLU A 96 2.29 15.58 -20.09
C GLU A 96 1.24 16.67 -20.33
N ARG A 97 0.11 16.34 -20.96
CA ARG A 97 -1.02 17.29 -21.11
C ARG A 97 -1.60 17.65 -19.75
N LEU A 98 -1.80 16.68 -18.87
CA LEU A 98 -2.33 16.87 -17.53
C LEU A 98 -1.43 17.77 -16.67
N ARG A 99 -0.12 17.52 -16.65
CA ARG A 99 0.84 18.38 -15.93
C ARG A 99 0.86 19.81 -16.48
N ARG A 100 0.81 19.98 -17.81
CA ARG A 100 0.74 21.32 -18.43
C ARG A 100 -0.54 22.05 -18.05
N PHE A 101 -1.67 21.35 -18.02
CA PHE A 101 -2.95 21.90 -17.59
C PHE A 101 -2.90 22.38 -16.15
N LEU A 102 -2.40 21.54 -15.23
CA LEU A 102 -2.27 21.91 -13.81
C LEU A 102 -1.35 23.12 -13.60
N LYS A 103 -0.19 23.14 -14.28
CA LYS A 103 0.75 24.27 -14.23
C LYS A 103 0.13 25.57 -14.74
N ARG A 104 -0.62 25.51 -15.85
CA ARG A 104 -1.27 26.70 -16.44
C ARG A 104 -2.34 27.29 -15.52
N ASN A 105 -3.05 26.44 -14.78
CA ASN A 105 -4.13 26.83 -13.88
C ASN A 105 -3.67 26.98 -12.42
N ASN A 106 -2.36 27.00 -12.15
CA ASN A 106 -1.76 27.12 -10.82
C ASN A 106 -2.36 26.15 -9.77
N ARG A 107 -2.58 24.90 -10.18
CA ARG A 107 -3.14 23.83 -9.34
C ARG A 107 -2.05 23.07 -8.58
N GLU A 108 -2.46 22.33 -7.55
CA GLU A 108 -1.59 21.45 -6.79
C GLU A 108 -0.89 20.39 -7.67
N GLU A 109 0.21 19.85 -7.16
CA GLU A 109 0.99 18.85 -7.88
C GLU A 109 0.21 17.55 -8.10
N LEU A 110 0.34 16.98 -9.28
CA LEU A 110 -0.29 15.73 -9.66
C LEU A 110 0.27 14.55 -8.85
N LYS A 111 -0.59 13.82 -8.14
CA LYS A 111 -0.33 12.52 -7.56
C LYS A 111 -1.23 11.48 -8.22
N TYR A 112 -0.65 10.39 -8.70
CA TYR A 112 -1.41 9.27 -9.28
C TYR A 112 -0.75 7.91 -9.06
N ILE A 113 -1.56 6.86 -9.19
CA ILE A 113 -1.15 5.47 -9.40
C ILE A 113 -2.02 4.91 -10.52
N TYR A 114 -1.44 4.26 -11.53
CA TYR A 114 -2.23 3.58 -12.56
C TYR A 114 -1.82 2.14 -12.81
N VAL A 115 -2.76 1.38 -13.33
CA VAL A 115 -2.64 -0.01 -13.78
C VAL A 115 -3.26 -0.10 -15.17
N ILE A 116 -2.66 -0.92 -16.02
CA ILE A 116 -3.17 -1.22 -17.36
C ILE A 116 -3.81 -2.61 -17.28
N GLU A 117 -5.10 -2.68 -17.55
CA GLU A 117 -5.86 -3.92 -17.61
C GLU A 117 -6.09 -4.32 -19.06
N TYR A 118 -5.69 -5.55 -19.39
CA TYR A 118 -5.88 -6.16 -20.70
C TYR A 118 -6.95 -7.24 -20.56
N ASP A 119 -8.13 -7.00 -21.15
CA ASP A 119 -9.07 -8.08 -21.33
C ASP A 119 -8.71 -8.88 -22.59
N GLU A 120 -8.73 -10.21 -22.51
CA GLU A 120 -8.27 -11.11 -23.57
C GLU A 120 -9.09 -11.00 -24.85
N ASN A 121 -10.32 -10.48 -24.74
CA ASN A 121 -11.22 -10.44 -25.88
C ASN A 121 -11.65 -9.05 -26.33
N ILE A 122 -11.88 -8.05 -25.47
CA ILE A 122 -12.63 -6.87 -25.96
C ILE A 122 -12.15 -5.50 -25.44
N ASN A 123 -11.57 -5.33 -24.25
CA ASN A 123 -11.29 -3.97 -23.76
C ASN A 123 -9.92 -3.76 -23.12
N LEU A 124 -9.28 -2.64 -23.50
CA LEU A 124 -8.08 -2.13 -22.84
C LEU A 124 -8.49 -0.94 -21.98
N HIS A 125 -8.28 -1.06 -20.67
CA HIS A 125 -8.64 -0.02 -19.72
C HIS A 125 -7.44 0.38 -18.87
N ILE A 126 -7.34 1.68 -18.56
CA ILE A 126 -6.40 2.19 -17.58
C ILE A 126 -7.18 2.50 -16.31
N HIS A 127 -6.94 1.74 -15.25
CA HIS A 127 -7.45 2.09 -13.93
C HIS A 127 -6.43 2.98 -13.22
N MET A 128 -6.88 4.12 -12.73
CA MET A 128 -6.03 5.13 -12.11
C MET A 128 -6.64 5.68 -10.84
N ILE A 129 -5.84 5.81 -9.80
CA ILE A 129 -6.12 6.67 -8.65
C ILE A 129 -5.42 8.01 -8.92
N ILE A 130 -6.14 9.11 -8.80
CA ILE A 130 -5.62 10.47 -9.02
C ILE A 130 -6.15 11.41 -7.93
N ASN A 131 -5.29 12.31 -7.44
CA ASN A 131 -5.71 13.31 -6.47
C ASN A 131 -6.76 14.26 -7.06
N ASN A 132 -7.63 14.82 -6.21
CA ASN A 132 -8.73 15.69 -6.62
C ASN A 132 -8.26 17.10 -7.02
N VAL A 133 -7.47 17.19 -8.10
CA VAL A 133 -6.91 18.43 -8.67
C VAL A 133 -7.47 18.77 -10.05
N VAL A 134 -8.28 17.87 -10.61
CA VAL A 134 -8.96 18.02 -11.90
C VAL A 134 -10.40 17.52 -11.80
N SER A 135 -11.31 18.17 -12.52
CA SER A 135 -12.68 17.69 -12.69
C SER A 135 -12.74 16.53 -13.70
N ILE A 136 -13.86 15.80 -13.73
CA ILE A 136 -14.08 14.69 -14.66
C ILE A 136 -14.14 15.22 -16.11
N GLU A 137 -14.79 16.37 -16.32
CA GLU A 137 -14.90 17.01 -17.64
C GLU A 137 -13.53 17.46 -18.15
N GLU A 138 -12.70 18.02 -17.27
CA GLU A 138 -11.31 18.38 -17.58
C GLU A 138 -10.50 17.12 -17.94
N LEU A 139 -10.63 16.05 -17.15
CA LEU A 139 -9.94 14.79 -17.37
C LEU A 139 -10.32 14.17 -18.72
N GLN A 140 -11.61 14.20 -19.08
CA GLN A 140 -12.12 13.70 -20.35
C GLN A 140 -11.57 14.51 -21.54
N LYS A 141 -11.56 15.84 -21.44
CA LYS A 141 -10.96 16.73 -22.45
C LYS A 141 -9.46 16.48 -22.61
N ILE A 142 -8.74 16.30 -21.51
CA ILE A 142 -7.29 16.05 -21.51
C ILE A 142 -6.96 14.67 -22.08
N TRP A 143 -7.77 13.65 -21.79
CA TRP A 143 -7.59 12.31 -22.33
C TRP A 143 -7.74 12.30 -23.85
N GLY A 144 -8.93 12.69 -24.35
CA GLY A 144 -9.21 12.87 -25.78
C GLY A 144 -9.14 11.62 -26.67
N ASN A 145 -8.86 10.45 -26.08
CA ASN A 145 -8.73 9.18 -26.80
C ASN A 145 -9.96 8.27 -26.63
N GLY A 146 -10.88 8.62 -25.74
CA GLY A 146 -12.11 7.89 -25.50
C GLY A 146 -12.73 8.28 -24.16
N ASN A 147 -13.35 7.29 -23.53
CA ASN A 147 -14.23 7.49 -22.39
C ASN A 147 -13.42 7.66 -21.11
N VAL A 148 -13.96 8.45 -20.19
CA VAL A 148 -13.42 8.62 -18.84
C VAL A 148 -14.56 8.45 -17.86
N ASP A 149 -14.51 7.38 -17.08
CA ASP A 149 -15.43 7.13 -15.98
C ASP A 149 -14.69 7.34 -14.68
N ALA A 150 -15.18 8.19 -13.80
CA ALA A 150 -14.55 8.43 -12.51
C ALA A 150 -15.56 8.41 -11.37
N LYS A 151 -15.13 7.84 -10.25
CA LYS A 151 -15.88 7.81 -9.00
C LYS A 151 -14.96 8.16 -7.85
N HIS A 152 -15.51 8.73 -6.79
CA HIS A 152 -14.74 8.94 -5.57
C HIS A 152 -14.20 7.62 -5.00
N LEU A 153 -13.02 7.69 -4.41
CA LEU A 153 -12.45 6.56 -3.67
C LEU A 153 -13.38 6.18 -2.52
N ARG A 154 -13.61 4.87 -2.37
CA ARG A 154 -14.34 4.32 -1.23
C ARG A 154 -13.37 3.55 -0.36
N GLU A 155 -13.37 3.89 0.92
CA GLU A 155 -12.73 3.07 1.94
C GLU A 155 -13.63 1.87 2.23
N ASP A 156 -13.05 0.68 2.24
CA ASP A 156 -13.63 -0.53 2.83
C ASP A 156 -13.36 -0.56 4.36
N ASP A 157 -13.87 -1.58 5.05
CA ASP A 157 -13.68 -1.74 6.51
C ASP A 157 -12.20 -1.83 6.92
N LEU A 158 -11.35 -2.20 5.97
CA LEU A 158 -9.90 -2.32 6.08
C LEU A 158 -9.18 -1.17 5.33
N GLY A 159 -9.84 -0.04 5.09
CA GLY A 159 -9.27 1.09 4.34
C GLY A 159 -9.29 0.88 2.83
N TYR A 160 -8.13 0.68 2.20
CA TYR A 160 -8.05 0.52 0.73
C TYR A 160 -7.57 -0.88 0.33
N GLU A 161 -7.88 -1.90 1.13
CA GLU A 161 -7.42 -3.27 0.86
C GLU A 161 -8.03 -3.81 -0.43
N GLY A 162 -9.36 -3.79 -0.53
CA GLY A 162 -10.08 -4.31 -1.69
C GLY A 162 -9.71 -3.58 -2.97
N LEU A 163 -9.48 -2.26 -2.89
CA LEU A 163 -8.99 -1.48 -4.03
C LEU A 163 -7.57 -1.88 -4.43
N ALA A 164 -6.67 -2.05 -3.46
CA ALA A 164 -5.30 -2.47 -3.74
C ALA A 164 -5.26 -3.91 -4.29
N GLU A 165 -6.10 -4.81 -3.79
CA GLU A 165 -6.24 -6.18 -4.29
C GLU A 165 -6.78 -6.21 -5.72
N TYR A 166 -7.81 -5.40 -6.00
CA TYR A 166 -8.37 -5.24 -7.34
C TYR A 166 -7.33 -4.73 -8.33
N LEU A 167 -6.68 -3.60 -8.03
CA LEU A 167 -5.65 -3.00 -8.88
C LEU A 167 -4.40 -3.88 -9.06
N ALA A 168 -4.07 -4.67 -8.05
CA ALA A 168 -2.90 -5.55 -8.09
C ALA A 168 -3.23 -6.95 -8.65
N LYS A 169 -4.45 -7.18 -9.14
CA LYS A 169 -4.83 -8.42 -9.81
C LYS A 169 -3.98 -8.58 -11.08
N ASP A 170 -3.60 -9.84 -11.33
CA ASP A 170 -2.61 -10.33 -12.29
C ASP A 170 -2.03 -9.32 -13.30
N PRO A 171 -0.75 -8.91 -13.17
CA PRO A 171 -0.14 -7.95 -14.08
C PRO A 171 0.09 -8.57 -15.45
N LYS A 172 -0.79 -8.29 -16.41
CA LYS A 172 -0.56 -8.63 -17.82
C LYS A 172 0.51 -7.74 -18.49
N GLY A 173 1.01 -6.71 -17.81
CA GLY A 173 2.12 -5.84 -18.26
C GLY A 173 3.41 -5.98 -17.43
N LYS A 174 4.51 -5.31 -17.86
CA LYS A 174 5.84 -5.40 -17.22
C LYS A 174 5.88 -4.96 -15.74
N LYS A 175 4.97 -4.06 -15.33
CA LYS A 175 4.83 -3.59 -13.94
C LYS A 175 3.38 -3.73 -13.52
N ARG A 176 3.18 -4.13 -12.26
CA ARG A 176 1.83 -4.33 -11.70
C ARG A 176 1.07 -3.04 -11.44
N TRP A 177 1.78 -1.98 -11.08
CA TRP A 177 1.23 -0.64 -10.91
C TRP A 177 2.36 0.37 -11.12
N VAL A 178 2.01 1.56 -11.57
CA VAL A 178 2.96 2.64 -11.85
C VAL A 178 2.57 3.86 -11.02
N PRO A 179 3.37 4.21 -9.99
CA PRO A 179 3.15 5.42 -9.21
C PRO A 179 3.80 6.66 -9.85
N SER A 180 3.23 7.81 -9.53
CA SER A 180 3.92 9.10 -9.59
C SER A 180 5.14 9.14 -8.64
N ARG A 181 6.11 10.01 -8.93
CA ARG A 181 7.40 10.03 -8.21
C ARG A 181 7.36 10.71 -6.85
N ASN A 182 6.37 11.57 -6.63
CA ASN A 182 6.16 12.41 -5.44
C ASN A 182 5.20 11.78 -4.42
N LEU A 183 4.95 10.46 -4.49
CA LEU A 183 4.14 9.77 -3.49
C LEU A 183 4.92 9.52 -2.20
N ASP A 184 4.27 9.87 -1.09
CA ASP A 184 4.74 9.58 0.25
C ASP A 184 4.72 8.07 0.50
N ARG A 185 5.69 7.58 1.26
CA ARG A 185 5.78 6.17 1.64
C ARG A 185 5.49 6.02 3.12
N ALA A 186 4.87 4.90 3.49
CA ALA A 186 4.62 4.59 4.89
C ALA A 186 5.93 4.55 5.70
N ASP A 187 5.90 5.19 6.87
CA ASP A 187 6.99 5.16 7.82
C ASP A 187 7.13 3.75 8.40
N ILE A 188 8.37 3.27 8.48
CA ILE A 188 8.67 1.92 8.97
C ILE A 188 9.38 2.02 10.32
N ALA A 189 8.76 1.45 11.34
CA ALA A 189 9.37 1.27 12.65
C ALA A 189 9.49 -0.23 12.98
N THR A 190 10.49 -0.58 13.77
CA THR A 190 10.70 -1.96 14.23
C THR A 190 11.00 -1.99 15.72
N ASP A 191 10.38 -2.91 16.46
CA ASP A 191 10.61 -3.13 17.89
C ASP A 191 10.84 -4.63 18.17
N ASP A 192 12.01 -4.96 18.70
CA ASP A 192 12.41 -6.34 19.03
C ASP A 192 12.21 -6.70 20.52
N PHE A 193 11.68 -5.78 21.32
CA PHE A 193 11.62 -5.86 22.79
C PHE A 193 10.19 -5.79 23.33
N LYS A 194 9.24 -5.24 22.55
CA LYS A 194 7.83 -5.12 22.97
C LYS A 194 7.17 -6.45 23.30
N PHE A 195 7.45 -7.49 22.51
CA PHE A 195 6.83 -8.81 22.62
C PHE A 195 7.83 -9.87 23.10
N ASN A 196 7.53 -10.49 24.23
CA ASN A 196 8.14 -11.74 24.68
C ASN A 196 7.18 -12.92 24.42
N ASN A 197 7.63 -14.16 24.60
CA ASN A 197 6.78 -15.33 24.35
C ASN A 197 5.48 -15.34 25.16
N LYS A 198 5.49 -14.84 26.41
CA LYS A 198 4.30 -14.73 27.25
C LYS A 198 3.27 -13.78 26.63
N LYS A 199 3.69 -12.57 26.28
CA LYS A 199 2.85 -11.58 25.60
C LYS A 199 2.33 -12.04 24.24
N ILE A 200 3.11 -12.84 23.51
CA ILE A 200 2.63 -13.43 22.25
C ILE A 200 1.49 -14.42 22.52
N ARG A 201 1.62 -15.28 23.54
CA ARG A 201 0.52 -16.18 23.92
C ARG A 201 -0.71 -15.40 24.36
N GLU A 202 -0.54 -14.38 25.19
CA GLU A 202 -1.64 -13.48 25.60
C GLU A 202 -2.30 -12.82 24.39
N LEU A 203 -1.50 -12.31 23.43
CA LEU A 203 -2.00 -11.69 22.21
C LEU A 203 -2.74 -12.67 21.30
N VAL A 204 -2.32 -13.94 21.25
CA VAL A 204 -3.04 -14.99 20.49
C VAL A 204 -4.33 -15.37 21.20
N GLN A 205 -4.29 -15.50 22.53
CA GLN A 205 -5.46 -15.85 23.35
C GLN A 205 -6.51 -14.75 23.39
N CYS A 206 -6.12 -13.47 23.25
CA CYS A 206 -7.08 -12.37 23.23
C CYS A 206 -7.97 -12.39 21.97
N GLN A 207 -7.62 -13.16 20.93
CA GLN A 207 -8.41 -13.34 19.70
C GLN A 207 -8.91 -12.02 19.07
N GLY A 208 -8.13 -10.94 19.20
CA GLY A 208 -8.53 -9.62 18.68
C GLY A 208 -9.42 -8.79 19.61
N ASP A 209 -9.44 -9.08 20.91
CA ASP A 209 -10.09 -8.23 21.91
C ASP A 209 -9.65 -6.76 21.77
N ARG A 210 -10.63 -5.89 21.50
CA ARG A 210 -10.43 -4.48 21.23
C ARG A 210 -9.87 -3.74 22.43
N GLU A 211 -10.23 -4.10 23.65
CA GLU A 211 -9.73 -3.42 24.85
C GLU A 211 -8.25 -3.73 25.09
N PHE A 212 -7.88 -5.01 24.96
CA PHE A 212 -6.49 -5.43 25.04
C PHE A 212 -5.63 -4.75 23.98
N ILE A 213 -6.10 -4.70 22.73
CA ILE A 213 -5.39 -4.02 21.65
C ILE A 213 -5.31 -2.51 21.88
N ARG A 214 -6.36 -1.87 22.39
CA ARG A 214 -6.35 -0.43 22.72
C ARG A 214 -5.32 -0.10 23.81
N LYS A 215 -5.10 -1.00 24.78
CA LYS A 215 -4.03 -0.85 25.78
C LYS A 215 -2.63 -0.95 25.14
N LEU A 216 -2.45 -1.83 24.14
CA LEU A 216 -1.18 -1.98 23.41
C LEU A 216 -0.91 -0.86 22.41
N TYR A 217 -1.96 -0.32 21.80
CA TYR A 217 -1.92 0.75 20.79
C TYR A 217 -2.95 1.84 21.12
N PRO A 218 -2.66 2.70 22.10
CA PRO A 218 -3.58 3.78 22.49
C PRO A 218 -3.89 4.72 21.32
N GLY A 219 -5.16 5.11 21.18
CA GLY A 219 -5.64 5.99 20.12
C GLY A 219 -5.90 5.31 18.78
N TYR A 220 -5.88 3.98 18.73
CA TYR A 220 -6.21 3.19 17.55
C TYR A 220 -7.34 2.20 17.82
N THR A 221 -8.16 1.96 16.80
CA THR A 221 -9.17 0.90 16.78
C THR A 221 -8.72 -0.26 15.88
N LEU A 222 -8.89 -1.50 16.36
CA LEU A 222 -8.60 -2.71 15.60
C LEU A 222 -9.58 -2.86 14.42
N LYS A 223 -9.02 -3.06 13.23
CA LYS A 223 -9.77 -3.34 11.99
C LYS A 223 -9.54 -4.77 11.49
N TYR A 224 -8.31 -5.26 11.60
CA TYR A 224 -7.94 -6.59 11.16
C TYR A 224 -7.03 -7.25 12.16
N PHE A 225 -7.27 -8.53 12.43
CA PHE A 225 -6.43 -9.36 13.28
C PHE A 225 -6.34 -10.76 12.69
N GLU A 226 -5.11 -11.18 12.38
CA GLU A 226 -4.83 -12.49 11.81
C GLU A 226 -3.66 -13.12 12.55
N VAL A 227 -3.84 -14.36 12.99
CA VAL A 227 -2.81 -15.18 13.62
C VAL A 227 -2.58 -16.40 12.76
N ASN A 228 -1.34 -16.58 12.30
CA ASN A 228 -0.89 -17.75 11.56
C ASN A 228 0.13 -18.53 12.41
N PHE A 229 -0.13 -19.80 12.69
CA PHE A 229 0.84 -20.67 13.32
C PHE A 229 1.64 -21.41 12.25
N ASN A 230 2.96 -21.35 12.34
CA ASN A 230 3.85 -22.09 11.45
C ASN A 230 4.28 -23.37 12.14
N GLU A 231 3.80 -24.51 11.63
CA GLU A 231 4.06 -25.85 12.19
C GLU A 231 5.55 -26.21 12.18
N ILE A 232 6.30 -25.76 11.16
CA ILE A 232 7.72 -26.12 10.97
C ILE A 232 8.61 -25.54 12.08
N ASN A 233 8.35 -24.30 12.49
CA ASN A 233 9.13 -23.64 13.55
C ASN A 233 8.38 -23.52 14.87
N SER A 234 7.13 -23.97 14.91
CA SER A 234 6.20 -23.88 16.03
C SER A 234 6.09 -22.46 16.60
N LYS A 235 5.92 -21.46 15.71
CA LYS A 235 5.80 -20.03 16.08
C LYS A 235 4.58 -19.37 15.43
N TYR A 236 4.04 -18.40 16.16
CA TYR A 236 2.98 -17.51 15.69
C TYR A 236 3.53 -16.36 14.84
N TYR A 237 2.79 -15.99 13.81
CA TYR A 237 2.94 -14.81 12.99
C TYR A 237 1.63 -14.03 13.08
N ILE A 238 1.68 -12.80 13.54
CA ILE A 238 0.49 -12.00 13.85
C ILE A 238 0.50 -10.76 12.97
N ASN A 239 -0.59 -10.53 12.24
CA ASN A 239 -0.82 -9.32 11.48
C ASN A 239 -1.98 -8.55 12.11
N LEU A 240 -1.75 -7.28 12.41
CA LEU A 240 -2.78 -6.37 12.90
C LEU A 240 -2.90 -5.18 11.96
N ARG A 241 -4.12 -4.73 11.70
CA ARG A 241 -4.38 -3.42 11.10
C ARG A 241 -5.27 -2.60 12.00
N LEU A 242 -4.86 -1.36 12.18
CA LEU A 242 -5.37 -0.41 13.16
C LEU A 242 -5.68 0.89 12.44
N LYS A 243 -6.78 1.56 12.79
CA LYS A 243 -7.13 2.90 12.29
C LYS A 243 -7.10 3.88 13.45
N LYS A 244 -6.52 5.08 13.25
CA LYS A 244 -6.52 6.15 14.25
C LYS A 244 -7.96 6.55 14.59
N GLU A 245 -8.22 6.76 15.87
CA GLU A 245 -9.50 7.29 16.33
C GLU A 245 -9.58 8.79 16.02
N LYS A 246 -10.69 9.23 15.42
CA LYS A 246 -10.93 10.66 15.17
C LYS A 246 -11.13 11.36 16.51
N GLY A 247 -10.24 12.30 16.86
CA GLY A 247 -10.32 13.10 18.09
C GLY A 247 -9.12 13.01 19.04
N ASN A 248 -8.08 12.20 18.74
CA ASN A 248 -6.91 12.07 19.60
C ASN A 248 -5.64 12.59 18.90
N THR A 249 -5.50 13.91 18.81
CA THR A 249 -4.36 14.61 18.19
C THR A 249 -3.11 14.65 19.08
N GLU A 250 -3.04 13.84 20.14
CA GLU A 250 -1.85 13.73 20.99
C GLU A 250 -1.23 12.32 20.96
N VAL A 251 -0.78 11.89 19.79
CA VAL A 251 0.31 10.90 19.78
C VAL A 251 1.58 11.63 20.21
N ARG A 252 1.90 11.52 21.51
CA ARG A 252 3.19 11.94 22.08
C ARG A 252 4.32 11.56 21.13
N LYS A 253 4.91 12.56 20.45
CA LYS A 253 6.18 12.41 19.74
C LYS A 253 7.20 11.89 20.76
N ARG A 254 7.46 10.58 20.79
CA ARG A 254 8.62 10.05 21.51
C ARG A 254 9.85 10.67 20.86
N LYS A 255 10.45 11.66 21.53
CA LYS A 255 11.74 12.24 21.14
C LYS A 255 12.74 11.10 21.00
N ILE A 256 13.05 10.73 19.76
CA ILE A 256 14.19 9.86 19.44
C ILE A 256 15.44 10.70 19.75
N LYS A 257 15.99 10.55 20.96
CA LYS A 257 17.33 11.05 21.27
C LYS A 257 18.34 10.22 20.47
N ASN A 258 18.74 10.73 19.31
CA ASN A 258 19.97 10.30 18.66
C ASN A 258 21.14 10.77 19.54
N LYS A 259 21.60 9.93 20.48
CA LYS A 259 22.94 10.05 21.06
C LYS A 259 23.95 9.72 19.95
N ARG A 260 24.41 10.73 19.23
CA ARG A 260 25.73 10.69 18.61
C ARG A 260 26.73 10.75 19.78
N LYS A 261 27.43 9.64 20.02
CA LYS A 261 28.67 9.68 20.80
C LYS A 261 29.73 10.23 19.85
N ASN A 262 30.36 11.33 20.26
CA ASN A 262 31.70 11.69 19.84
C ASN A 262 32.68 10.62 20.29
#